data_AF-A0AAU1FY68-F1
#
_entry.id   AF-A0AAU1FY68-F1
#
_cell.length_a   1.000
_cell.length_b   1.000
_cell.length_c   1.000
_cell.angle_alpha   90.00
_cell.angle_beta   90.00
_cell.angle_gamma   90.00
#
_symmetry.space_group_name_H-M   'P 1'
#
loop_
_entity.id
_entity.type
_entity.pdbx_description
1 polymer ?
#
loop_
_entity_poly.entity_id
_entity_poly.type
_entity_poly.pdbx_seq_one_letter_code
_entity_poly.pdbx_strand_id
1 'polypeptide(L)'
;MTTTHNPTLPEYRAQHLRDRLAHEDIAELGVRVELRGHAVVVWGPVSSPGCRETVLRMAAEALHPLAWRHDLTVVSARPPDREEELP
;
A
#
# COMPACT_ATOMS: atom_id res chain seq x y z
N MET A 1 2.59 35.83 13.07
CA MET A 1 2.36 34.39 13.29
C MET A 1 1.73 33.82 12.03
N THR A 2 2.55 33.44 11.06
CA THR A 2 2.09 32.84 9.80
C THR A 2 2.49 31.37 9.83
N THR A 3 1.53 30.51 10.16
CA THR A 3 1.65 29.07 9.91
C THR A 3 1.57 28.88 8.40
N THR A 4 2.72 28.95 7.72
CA THR A 4 2.86 28.46 6.36
C THR A 4 2.62 26.95 6.43
N HIS A 5 1.39 26.51 6.17
CA HIS A 5 1.13 25.13 5.77
C HIS A 5 1.78 24.96 4.40
N ASN A 6 3.10 24.71 4.39
CA ASN A 6 3.71 24.03 3.27
C ASN A 6 3.03 22.66 3.28
N PRO A 7 2.19 22.28 2.30
CA PRO A 7 1.65 20.93 2.24
C PRO A 7 2.86 20.00 2.30
N THR A 8 3.05 19.41 3.46
CA THR A 8 4.35 18.92 3.89
C THR A 8 4.75 17.80 2.94
N LEU A 9 6.05 17.72 2.64
CA LEU A 9 6.65 16.70 1.76
C LEU A 9 6.05 15.28 1.94
N PRO A 10 5.66 14.83 3.16
CA PRO A 10 5.00 13.54 3.39
C PRO A 10 3.59 13.41 2.83
N GLU A 11 2.71 14.40 3.00
CA GLU A 11 1.33 14.37 2.51
C GLU A 11 1.30 14.28 1.00
N TYR A 12 2.13 15.08 0.33
CA TYR A 12 2.28 15.05 -1.11
C TYR A 12 2.80 13.69 -1.59
N ARG A 13 3.85 13.15 -0.97
CA ARG A 13 4.40 11.83 -1.35
C ARG A 13 3.43 10.69 -1.08
N ALA A 14 2.71 10.74 0.03
CA ALA A 14 1.67 9.76 0.33
C ALA A 14 0.54 9.81 -0.70
N GLN A 15 0.11 11.01 -1.11
CA GLN A 15 -0.89 11.16 -2.16
C GLN A 15 -0.39 10.66 -3.50
N HIS A 16 0.83 11.02 -3.88
CA HIS A 16 1.45 10.55 -5.11
C HIS A 16 1.56 9.02 -5.16
N LEU A 17 1.88 8.37 -4.03
CA LEU A 17 1.87 6.91 -3.95
C LEU A 17 0.46 6.33 -4.11
N ARG A 18 -0.58 6.94 -3.53
CA ARG A 18 -1.98 6.52 -3.73
C ARG A 18 -2.36 6.58 -5.20
N ASP A 19 -2.05 7.70 -5.85
CA ASP A 19 -2.38 7.91 -7.26
C ASP A 19 -1.66 6.87 -8.12
N ARG A 20 -0.37 6.62 -7.88
CA ARG A 20 0.40 5.64 -8.64
C ARG A 20 -0.10 4.20 -8.44
N LEU A 21 -0.49 3.83 -7.22
CA LEU A 21 -1.06 2.50 -6.95
C LEU A 21 -2.44 2.30 -7.62
N ALA A 22 -3.22 3.38 -7.76
CA ALA A 22 -4.50 3.34 -8.45
C ALA A 22 -4.36 3.20 -9.98
N HIS A 23 -3.31 3.75 -10.58
CA HIS A 23 -3.07 3.67 -12.03
C HIS A 23 -2.50 2.33 -12.50
N GLU A 24 -1.79 1.60 -11.64
CA GLU A 24 -1.14 0.33 -11.99
C GLU A 24 -2.06 -0.90 -11.80
N ASP A 25 -3.37 -0.69 -11.56
CA ASP A 25 -4.37 -1.73 -11.17
C ASP A 25 -3.97 -2.57 -9.94
N ILE A 26 -2.98 -2.11 -9.16
CA ILE A 26 -2.53 -2.77 -7.93
C ILE A 26 -3.48 -2.47 -6.76
N ALA A 27 -4.27 -1.40 -6.87
CA ALA A 27 -5.27 -1.00 -5.88
C ALA A 27 -6.52 -1.91 -5.82
N GLU A 28 -6.67 -2.86 -6.75
CA GLU A 28 -7.82 -3.79 -6.90
C GLU A 28 -8.20 -4.59 -5.64
N LEU A 29 -7.42 -4.54 -4.55
CA LEU A 29 -7.71 -5.26 -3.31
C LEU A 29 -7.77 -4.39 -2.04
N GLY A 30 -7.77 -3.07 -2.16
CA GLY A 30 -7.97 -2.20 -0.99
C GLY A 30 -6.69 -1.95 -0.18
N VAL A 31 -5.53 -1.96 -0.83
CA VAL A 31 -4.30 -1.38 -0.29
C VAL A 31 -4.51 0.11 -0.01
N ARG A 32 -4.14 0.55 1.19
CA ARG A 32 -4.30 1.92 1.67
C ARG A 32 -2.95 2.52 2.04
N VAL A 33 -2.83 3.83 1.82
CA VAL A 33 -1.67 4.62 2.22
C VAL A 33 -2.15 5.68 3.21
N GLU A 34 -1.61 5.68 4.41
CA GLU A 34 -1.99 6.62 5.47
C GLU A 34 -0.77 7.36 6.01
N LEU A 35 -0.95 8.64 6.33
CA LEU A 35 0.05 9.40 7.09
C LEU A 35 -0.24 9.23 8.59
N ARG A 36 0.75 8.77 9.34
CA ARG A 36 0.69 8.59 10.79
C ARG A 36 1.82 9.41 11.41
N GLY A 37 1.50 10.65 11.81
CA GLY A 37 2.50 11.61 12.28
C GLY A 37 3.51 11.91 11.17
N HIS A 38 4.78 11.55 11.39
CA HIS A 38 5.86 11.77 10.43
C HIS A 38 6.19 10.55 9.55
N ALA A 39 5.42 9.46 9.67
CA ALA A 39 5.64 8.23 8.91
C ALA A 39 4.46 7.89 8.01
N VAL A 40 4.74 7.28 6.87
CA VAL A 40 3.70 6.73 5.98
C VAL A 40 3.51 5.25 6.27
N VAL A 41 2.27 4.80 6.35
CA VAL A 41 1.91 3.38 6.54
C VAL A 41 1.18 2.90 5.30
N VAL A 42 1.68 1.81 4.71
CA VAL A 42 1.07 1.14 3.56
C VAL A 42 0.52 -0.21 4.02
N TRP A 43 -0.80 -0.41 3.95
CA TRP A 43 -1.42 -1.60 4.52
C TRP A 43 -2.60 -2.10 3.68
N GLY A 44 -2.93 -3.39 3.79
CA GLY A 44 -4.07 -3.99 3.11
C GLY A 44 -3.72 -5.28 2.38
N PRO A 45 -4.72 -5.98 1.81
CA PRO A 45 -4.49 -7.24 1.15
C PRO A 45 -4.00 -7.05 -0.29
N VAL A 46 -3.26 -8.04 -0.80
CA VAL A 46 -2.75 -8.12 -2.17
C VAL A 46 -2.95 -9.53 -2.73
N SER A 47 -3.08 -9.65 -4.06
CA SER A 47 -3.54 -10.89 -4.73
C SER A 47 -2.47 -11.97 -4.80
N SER A 48 -1.19 -11.58 -4.69
CA SER A 48 -0.06 -12.47 -4.83
C SER A 48 1.19 -11.91 -4.16
N PRO A 49 2.21 -12.76 -3.90
CA PRO A 49 3.52 -12.30 -3.46
C PRO A 49 4.17 -11.31 -4.44
N GLY A 50 3.99 -11.50 -5.75
CA GLY A 50 4.53 -10.58 -6.77
C GLY A 50 3.88 -9.19 -6.71
N CYS A 51 2.56 -9.12 -6.49
CA CYS A 51 1.89 -7.84 -6.25
C CYS A 51 2.41 -7.16 -4.97
N ARG A 52 2.65 -7.92 -3.90
CA ARG A 52 3.27 -7.40 -2.67
C ARG A 52 4.62 -6.75 -2.94
N GLU A 53 5.50 -7.44 -3.65
CA GLU A 53 6.84 -6.95 -3.99
C GLU A 53 6.78 -5.67 -4.83
N THR A 54 5.88 -5.62 -5.82
CA THR A 54 5.67 -4.42 -6.63
C THR A 54 5.23 -3.22 -5.79
N VAL A 55 4.26 -3.40 -4.87
CA VAL A 55 3.84 -2.33 -3.94
C VAL A 55 5.01 -1.87 -3.08
N LEU A 56 5.80 -2.80 -2.53
CA LEU A 56 6.92 -2.46 -1.65
C LEU A 56 8.01 -1.68 -2.39
N ARG A 57 8.34 -2.09 -3.62
CA ARG A 57 9.30 -1.38 -4.48
C ARG A 57 8.81 0.04 -4.78
N MET A 58 7.55 0.16 -5.18
CA MET A 58 6.93 1.45 -5.44
C MET A 58 6.98 2.34 -4.18
N ALA A 59 6.53 1.85 -3.04
CA ALA A 59 6.55 2.60 -1.79
C ALA A 59 7.97 3.04 -1.40
N ALA A 60 8.96 2.16 -1.52
CA ALA A 60 10.35 2.48 -1.22
C ALA A 60 10.88 3.64 -2.09
N GLU A 61 10.65 3.60 -3.41
CA GLU A 61 11.05 4.65 -4.35
C GLU A 61 10.38 5.99 -4.04
N ALA A 62 9.04 5.98 -3.86
CA ALA A 62 8.26 7.20 -3.72
C ALA A 62 8.46 7.87 -2.35
N LEU A 63 8.69 7.07 -1.30
CA LEU A 63 8.75 7.58 0.06
C LEU A 63 10.16 7.96 0.48
N HIS A 64 11.23 7.39 -0.08
CA HIS A 64 12.61 7.70 0.32
C HIS A 64 12.92 9.22 0.28
N PRO A 65 13.50 9.84 1.34
CA PRO A 65 14.02 9.23 2.58
C PRO A 65 13.04 9.23 3.77
N LEU A 66 11.73 9.43 3.54
CA LEU A 66 10.73 9.42 4.62
C LEU A 66 10.69 8.06 5.31
N ALA A 67 10.47 8.11 6.63
CA ALA A 67 10.16 6.91 7.40
C ALA A 67 8.82 6.33 6.92
N TRP A 68 8.78 5.02 6.70
CA TRP A 68 7.55 4.33 6.35
C TRP A 68 7.54 2.90 6.88
N ARG A 69 6.33 2.35 6.99
CA ARG A 69 6.07 0.97 7.44
C ARG A 69 5.07 0.33 6.50
N HIS A 70 5.07 -1.01 6.47
CA HIS A 70 4.12 -1.77 5.68
C HIS A 70 3.47 -2.88 6.48
N ASP A 71 2.21 -3.18 6.15
CA ASP A 71 1.47 -4.35 6.62
C ASP A 71 0.63 -4.90 5.46
N LEU A 72 1.30 -5.62 4.56
CA LEU A 72 0.69 -6.17 3.35
C LEU A 72 0.51 -7.68 3.50
N THR A 73 -0.74 -8.13 3.41
CA THR A 73 -1.12 -9.54 3.54
C THR A 73 -1.47 -10.10 2.18
N VAL A 74 -0.87 -11.22 1.78
CA VAL A 74 -1.25 -11.90 0.53
C VAL A 74 -2.53 -12.69 0.79
N VAL A 75 -3.58 -12.40 0.03
CA VAL A 75 -4.86 -13.12 0.06
C VAL A 75 -5.06 -13.76 -1.30
N SER A 76 -5.03 -15.10 -1.35
CA SER A 76 -5.31 -15.85 -2.57
C SER A 76 -6.82 -16.00 -2.76
N ALA A 77 -7.36 -15.48 -3.86
CA ALA A 77 -8.70 -15.82 -4.33
C ALA A 77 -8.74 -17.18 -5.06
N ARG A 78 -7.88 -18.14 -4.68
CA ARG A 78 -8.06 -19.51 -5.20
C ARG A 78 -9.36 -20.06 -4.62
N PRO A 79 -10.24 -20.64 -5.45
CA PRO A 79 -11.27 -21.53 -4.93
C PRO A 79 -10.58 -22.56 -4.03
N PRO A 80 -11.21 -23.00 -2.93
CA PRO A 80 -10.67 -24.12 -2.17
C PRO A 80 -10.47 -25.29 -3.12
N ASP A 81 -9.22 -25.75 -3.29
CA ASP A 81 -8.82 -26.90 -4.13
C ASP A 81 -9.37 -28.25 -3.59
N ARG A 82 -10.37 -28.22 -2.70
CA ARG A 82 -10.89 -29.40 -2.02
C ARG A 82 -12.41 -29.44 -2.13
N GLU A 83 -12.89 -30.35 -2.96
CA GLU A 83 -14.14 -31.02 -2.70
C GLU A 83 -14.04 -31.71 -1.33
N GLU A 84 -14.80 -31.22 -0.35
CA GLU A 84 -14.94 -31.91 0.93
C GLU A 84 -15.67 -33.24 0.67
N GLU A 85 -14.94 -34.36 0.70
CA GLU A 85 -15.58 -35.68 0.82
C GLU A 85 -16.19 -35.79 2.23
N LEU A 86 -17.52 -35.73 2.29
CA LEU A 86 -18.29 -35.98 3.51
C LEU A 86 -18.40 -37.51 3.73
N PRO A 87 -18.12 -38.02 4.95
CA PRO A 87 -18.22 -39.44 5.30
C PRO A 87 -19.66 -39.94 5.47
#